data_AF-A0A2M9ZFZ4-F1
#
_entry.id   AF-A0A2M9ZFZ4-F1
#
_cell.length_a   1.000
_cell.length_b   1.000
_cell.length_c   1.000
_cell.angle_alpha   90.00
_cell.angle_beta   90.00
_cell.angle_gamma   90.00
#
_symmetry.space_group_name_H-M   'P 1'
#
loop_
_entity.id
_entity.type
_entity.pdbx_description
1 polymer ?
#
loop_
_entity_poly.entity_id
_entity_poly.type
_entity_poly.pdbx_seq_one_letter_code
_entity_poly.pdbx_strand_id
1 'polypeptide(L)'
;MHIVYALIAAFGNALFTFGQKKSETSNNPFLFLLSYTVLCAVLLLFSALFFEKEGAREYIQRNLFQIFLSGVGLYITFLGFYFLFTRFGASYYILYAVFSILTTSIFVGIYLFGEKFNLYHLFSVVSAVLAILLFHLGQTTGK
;
A
#
# COMPACT_ATOMS: atom_id res chain seq x y z
N MET A 1 -15.54 2.57 13.55
CA MET A 1 -15.20 3.43 12.40
C MET A 1 -13.93 2.96 11.68
N HIS A 2 -12.81 2.70 12.38
CA HIS A 2 -11.53 2.30 11.77
C HIS A 2 -11.58 1.01 10.92
N ILE A 3 -12.35 -0.01 11.34
CA ILE A 3 -12.46 -1.28 10.62
C ILE A 3 -13.04 -1.08 9.20
N VAL A 4 -14.04 -0.20 9.04
CA VAL A 4 -14.68 0.03 7.73
C VAL A 4 -13.68 0.67 6.75
N TYR A 5 -12.90 1.67 7.19
CA TYR A 5 -11.87 2.27 6.34
C TYR A 5 -10.74 1.30 6.00
N ALA A 6 -10.34 0.46 6.95
CA ALA A 6 -9.37 -0.61 6.69
C ALA A 6 -9.90 -1.62 5.65
N LEU A 7 -11.18 -1.98 5.73
CA LEU A 7 -11.81 -2.88 4.75
C LEU A 7 -11.92 -2.25 3.36
N ILE A 8 -12.27 -0.96 3.26
CA ILE A 8 -12.30 -0.24 1.97
C ILE A 8 -10.90 -0.23 1.35
N ALA A 9 -9.87 0.07 2.13
CA ALA A 9 -8.48 0.04 1.64
C ALA A 9 -8.06 -1.36 1.20
N ALA A 10 -8.40 -2.39 1.98
CA ALA A 10 -8.11 -3.79 1.64
C ALA A 10 -8.82 -4.22 0.35
N PHE A 11 -10.09 -3.82 0.16
CA PHE A 11 -10.85 -4.11 -1.05
C PHE A 11 -10.24 -3.43 -2.29
N GLY A 12 -9.90 -2.14 -2.17
CA GLY A 12 -9.22 -1.42 -3.24
C GLY A 12 -7.88 -2.07 -3.63
N ASN A 13 -7.10 -2.50 -2.64
CA ASN A 13 -5.85 -3.21 -2.89
C ASN A 13 -6.06 -4.59 -3.57
N ALA A 14 -7.14 -5.31 -3.24
CA ALA A 14 -7.49 -6.56 -3.89
C ALA A 14 -7.82 -6.35 -5.39
N LEU A 15 -8.62 -5.33 -5.72
CA LEU A 15 -8.92 -4.96 -7.11
C LEU A 15 -7.65 -4.55 -7.87
N PHE A 16 -6.80 -3.74 -7.23
CA PHE A 16 -5.52 -3.33 -7.78
C PHE A 16 -4.62 -4.53 -8.11
N THR A 17 -4.49 -5.47 -7.18
CA THR A 17 -3.71 -6.70 -7.34
C THR A 17 -4.28 -7.57 -8.48
N PHE A 18 -5.61 -7.70 -8.55
CA PHE A 18 -6.27 -8.43 -9.63
C PHE A 18 -5.96 -7.83 -11.01
N GLY A 19 -6.12 -6.51 -11.16
CA GLY A 19 -5.82 -5.80 -12.42
C GLY A 19 -4.36 -5.94 -12.83
N GLN A 20 -3.43 -5.75 -11.89
CA GLN A 20 -1.98 -5.93 -12.12
C GLN A 20 -1.62 -7.36 -12.54
N LYS A 21 -2.25 -8.37 -11.92
CA LYS A 21 -1.92 -9.76 -12.24
C LYS A 21 -2.48 -10.19 -13.60
N LYS A 22 -3.62 -9.63 -14.00
CA LYS A 22 -4.29 -9.94 -15.26
C LYS A 22 -3.82 -9.11 -16.45
N SER A 23 -3.11 -8.00 -16.22
CA SER A 23 -2.55 -7.20 -17.31
C SER A 23 -1.51 -7.99 -18.09
N GLU A 24 -1.46 -7.74 -19.40
CA GLU A 24 -0.43 -8.30 -20.26
C GLU A 24 0.96 -7.80 -19.88
N THR A 25 1.97 -8.66 -20.03
CA THR A 25 3.36 -8.29 -19.81
C THR A 25 3.85 -7.45 -20.99
N SER A 26 4.29 -6.22 -20.71
CA SER A 26 4.90 -5.33 -21.69
C SER A 26 6.39 -5.16 -21.41
N ASN A 27 7.17 -4.87 -22.45
CA ASN A 27 8.58 -4.49 -22.31
C ASN A 27 8.76 -3.18 -21.53
N ASN A 28 7.71 -2.35 -21.44
CA ASN A 28 7.72 -1.13 -20.66
C ASN A 28 6.67 -1.18 -19.52
N PRO A 29 7.06 -1.60 -18.31
CA PRO A 29 6.23 -1.58 -17.11
C PRO A 29 5.55 -0.23 -16.85
N PHE A 30 6.28 0.86 -17.11
CA PHE A 30 5.89 2.19 -16.70
C PHE A 30 4.65 2.70 -17.42
N LEU A 31 4.34 2.17 -18.60
CA LEU A 31 3.12 2.52 -19.33
C LEU A 31 1.88 2.10 -18.53
N PHE A 32 1.86 0.87 -18.03
CA PHE A 32 0.75 0.39 -17.21
C PHE A 32 0.65 1.21 -15.91
N LEU A 33 1.79 1.46 -15.24
CA LEU A 33 1.83 2.27 -14.02
C LEU A 33 1.30 3.68 -14.23
N LEU A 34 1.74 4.35 -15.30
CA LEU A 34 1.31 5.70 -15.64
C LEU A 34 -0.19 5.72 -15.94
N SER A 35 -0.69 4.79 -16.75
CA SER A 35 -2.09 4.73 -17.15
C SER A 35 -3.04 4.61 -15.96
N TYR A 36 -2.81 3.67 -15.04
CA TYR A 36 -3.71 3.57 -13.88
C TYR A 36 -3.50 4.72 -12.88
N THR A 37 -2.30 5.32 -12.80
CA THR A 37 -2.07 6.47 -11.91
C THR A 37 -2.83 7.70 -12.40
N VAL A 38 -2.89 7.91 -13.72
CA VAL A 38 -3.73 8.95 -14.32
C VAL A 38 -5.21 8.69 -14.02
N LEU A 39 -5.68 7.44 -14.18
CA LEU A 39 -7.05 7.07 -13.82
C LEU A 39 -7.34 7.34 -12.34
N CYS A 40 -6.41 6.99 -11.45
CA CYS A 40 -6.51 7.26 -10.00
C CYS A 40 -6.62 8.77 -9.72
N ALA A 41 -5.78 9.58 -10.38
CA ALA A 41 -5.83 11.04 -10.25
C ALA A 41 -7.19 11.61 -10.70
N VAL A 42 -7.76 11.11 -11.81
CA VAL A 42 -9.09 11.51 -12.28
C VAL A 42 -10.18 11.15 -11.26
N LEU A 43 -10.13 9.94 -10.67
CA LEU A 43 -11.09 9.52 -9.66
C LEU A 43 -10.97 10.32 -8.35
N LEU A 44 -9.75 10.71 -7.97
CA LEU A 44 -9.52 11.59 -6.83
C LEU A 44 -10.03 13.02 -7.10
N LEU A 45 -9.83 13.55 -8.31
CA LEU A 45 -10.40 14.84 -8.71
C LEU A 45 -11.92 14.81 -8.68
N PHE A 46 -12.54 13.72 -9.16
CA PHE A 46 -13.99 13.53 -9.07
C PHE A 46 -14.44 13.50 -7.60
N SER A 47 -13.73 12.76 -6.74
CA SER A 47 -14.04 12.70 -5.31
C SER A 47 -13.93 14.07 -4.63
N ALA A 48 -12.94 14.88 -5.02
CA ALA A 48 -12.73 16.22 -4.49
C ALA A 48 -13.87 17.21 -4.84
N LEU A 49 -14.73 16.90 -5.82
CA LEU A 49 -15.90 17.74 -6.13
C LEU A 49 -16.96 17.71 -5.03
N PHE A 50 -16.95 16.69 -4.17
CA PHE A 50 -17.94 16.49 -3.11
C PHE A 50 -17.54 17.08 -1.75
N PHE A 51 -16.39 17.77 -1.67
CA PHE A 51 -15.86 18.34 -0.43
C PHE A 51 -15.63 19.85 -0.55
N GLU A 52 -15.62 20.54 0.59
CA GLU A 52 -15.39 21.98 0.66
C GLU A 52 -14.01 22.39 0.12
N LYS A 53 -13.96 23.54 -0.56
CA LYS A 53 -12.76 24.04 -1.26
C LYS A 53 -12.10 25.22 -0.55
N GLU A 54 -12.64 25.66 0.58
CA GLU A 54 -12.10 26.80 1.33
C GLU A 54 -10.68 26.50 1.79
N GLY A 55 -9.76 27.44 1.57
CA GLY A 55 -8.35 27.28 1.94
C GLY A 55 -7.58 26.22 1.15
N ALA A 56 -8.11 25.64 0.07
CA ALA A 56 -7.45 24.54 -0.66
C ALA A 56 -6.03 24.89 -1.13
N ARG A 57 -5.83 26.11 -1.67
CA ARG A 57 -4.51 26.59 -2.10
C ARG A 57 -3.53 26.66 -0.94
N GLU A 58 -3.97 27.21 0.19
CA GLU A 58 -3.14 27.37 1.38
C GLU A 58 -2.80 26.01 2.00
N TYR A 59 -3.76 25.10 2.05
CA TYR A 59 -3.56 23.71 2.47
C TYR A 59 -2.48 23.02 1.63
N ILE A 60 -2.55 23.13 0.29
CA ILE A 60 -1.54 22.53 -0.60
C ILE A 60 -0.16 23.15 -0.34
N GLN A 61 -0.08 24.48 -0.27
CA GLN A 61 1.19 25.19 -0.04
C GLN A 61 1.86 24.79 1.29
N ARG A 62 1.07 24.61 2.35
CA ARG A 62 1.57 24.19 3.66
C ARG A 62 2.05 22.73 3.70
N ASN A 63 1.61 21.90 2.74
CA ASN A 63 1.87 20.45 2.74
C ASN A 63 2.75 19.98 1.56
N LEU A 64 3.43 20.89 0.84
CA LEU A 64 4.21 20.53 -0.35
C LEU A 64 5.25 19.44 -0.09
N PHE A 65 5.93 19.49 1.05
CA PHE A 65 6.92 18.49 1.43
C PHE A 65 6.28 17.12 1.69
N GLN A 66 5.17 17.08 2.43
CA GLN A 66 4.42 15.86 2.72
C GLN A 66 3.81 15.25 1.45
N ILE A 67 3.30 16.10 0.55
CA ILE A 67 2.81 15.69 -0.77
C ILE A 67 3.95 15.05 -1.57
N PHE A 68 5.11 15.69 -1.62
CA PHE A 68 6.28 15.16 -2.31
C PHE A 68 6.72 13.80 -1.74
N LEU A 69 6.92 13.73 -0.42
CA LEU A 69 7.36 12.51 0.25
C LEU A 69 6.36 11.35 0.06
N SER A 70 5.06 11.64 0.20
CA SER A 70 4.00 10.65 -0.01
C SER A 70 3.92 10.21 -1.47
N GLY A 71 4.10 11.13 -2.42
CA GLY A 71 4.14 10.83 -3.85
C GLY A 71 5.30 9.90 -4.23
N VAL A 72 6.50 10.18 -3.71
CA VAL A 72 7.68 9.31 -3.89
C VAL A 72 7.43 7.93 -3.27
N GLY A 73 6.90 7.87 -2.05
CA GLY A 73 6.56 6.60 -1.39
C GLY A 73 5.53 5.77 -2.17
N LEU A 74 4.50 6.42 -2.71
CA LEU A 74 3.47 5.77 -3.52
C LEU A 74 4.05 5.23 -4.83
N TYR A 75 4.92 5.99 -5.50
CA TYR A 75 5.63 5.55 -6.69
C TYR A 75 6.46 4.27 -6.44
N ILE A 76 7.25 4.25 -5.36
CA ILE A 76 8.05 3.07 -4.99
C ILE A 76 7.16 1.86 -4.70
N THR A 77 6.04 2.08 -3.99
CA THR A 77 5.06 1.04 -3.66
C THR A 77 4.47 0.42 -4.93
N PHE A 78 4.04 1.26 -5.86
CA PHE A 78 3.50 0.86 -7.15
C PHE A 78 4.49 0.06 -7.99
N LEU A 79 5.75 0.50 -8.04
CA LEU A 79 6.83 -0.22 -8.71
C LEU A 79 7.08 -1.59 -8.08
N GLY A 80 7.13 -1.65 -6.74
CA GLY A 80 7.26 -2.90 -5.99
C GLY A 80 6.12 -3.87 -6.29
N PHE A 81 4.87 -3.41 -6.26
CA PHE A 81 3.70 -4.22 -6.58
C PHE A 81 3.70 -4.75 -8.00
N TYR A 82 4.08 -3.92 -8.96
CA TYR A 82 4.21 -4.37 -10.34
C TYR A 82 5.18 -5.54 -10.44
N PHE A 83 6.39 -5.42 -9.89
CA PHE A 83 7.37 -6.51 -9.93
C PHE A 83 6.91 -7.73 -9.12
N LEU A 84 6.27 -7.52 -7.97
CA LEU A 84 5.80 -8.60 -7.12
C LEU A 84 4.74 -9.44 -7.83
N PHE A 85 3.71 -8.81 -8.38
CA PHE A 85 2.56 -9.54 -8.92
C PHE A 85 2.79 -10.09 -10.32
N THR A 86 3.50 -9.36 -11.18
CA THR A 86 3.82 -9.84 -12.53
C THR A 86 4.73 -11.07 -12.46
N ARG A 87 5.73 -11.09 -11.58
CA ARG A 87 6.72 -12.17 -11.50
C ARG A 87 6.35 -13.31 -10.56
N PHE A 88 5.81 -13.03 -9.38
CA PHE A 88 5.63 -14.03 -8.32
C PHE A 88 4.15 -14.39 -8.07
N GLY A 89 3.22 -13.50 -8.44
CA GLY A 89 1.78 -13.73 -8.31
C GLY A 89 1.14 -13.08 -7.09
N ALA A 90 -0.20 -13.20 -6.99
CA ALA A 90 -0.98 -12.47 -5.99
C ALA A 90 -0.77 -12.95 -4.55
N SER A 91 -0.44 -14.23 -4.34
CA SER A 91 -0.19 -14.80 -3.00
C SER A 91 1.00 -14.16 -2.29
N TYR A 92 1.98 -13.66 -3.05
CA TYR A 92 3.12 -12.91 -2.50
C TYR A 92 2.74 -11.57 -1.87
N TYR A 93 1.48 -11.13 -2.02
CA TYR A 93 0.92 -10.04 -1.24
C TYR A 93 1.05 -10.27 0.27
N ILE A 94 1.00 -11.53 0.75
CA ILE A 94 1.16 -11.87 2.16
C ILE A 94 2.52 -11.35 2.69
N LEU A 95 3.59 -11.56 1.91
CA LEU A 95 4.93 -11.14 2.29
C LEU A 95 5.04 -9.60 2.33
N TYR A 96 4.50 -8.93 1.31
CA TYR A 96 4.39 -7.47 1.32
C TYR A 96 3.61 -6.96 2.54
N ALA A 97 2.45 -7.55 2.83
CA ALA A 97 1.56 -7.09 3.89
C ALA A 97 2.25 -7.16 5.25
N VAL A 98 2.97 -8.26 5.54
CA VAL A 98 3.75 -8.36 6.77
C VAL A 98 4.87 -7.32 6.81
N PHE A 99 5.67 -7.17 5.75
CA PHE A 99 6.74 -6.16 5.74
C PHE A 99 6.19 -4.73 5.86
N SER A 100 5.02 -4.47 5.29
CA SER A 100 4.33 -3.19 5.41
C SER A 100 3.89 -2.93 6.84
N ILE A 101 3.33 -3.92 7.55
CA ILE A 101 3.00 -3.79 8.99
C ILE A 101 4.26 -3.47 9.80
N LEU A 102 5.36 -4.20 9.57
CA LEU A 102 6.60 -3.98 10.31
C LEU A 102 7.18 -2.58 10.06
N THR A 103 7.26 -2.14 8.80
CA THR A 103 7.83 -0.83 8.47
C THR A 103 6.93 0.33 8.87
N THR A 104 5.61 0.23 8.68
CA THR A 104 4.69 1.33 9.00
C THR A 104 4.38 1.42 10.49
N SER A 105 4.09 0.30 11.16
CA SER A 105 3.67 0.34 12.55
C SER A 105 4.86 0.48 13.50
N ILE A 106 5.96 -0.24 13.25
CA ILE A 106 7.14 -0.22 14.14
C ILE A 106 8.04 0.96 13.83
N PHE A 107 8.53 1.06 12.58
CA PHE A 107 9.50 2.09 12.25
C PHE A 107 8.86 3.48 12.17
N VAL A 108 7.76 3.64 11.43
CA VAL A 108 7.11 4.96 11.34
C VAL A 108 6.31 5.29 12.60
N GLY A 109 5.40 4.42 13.04
CA GLY A 109 4.54 4.67 14.21
C GLY A 109 5.31 4.80 15.52
N ILE A 110 6.02 3.75 15.93
CA ILE A 110 6.72 3.75 17.23
C ILE A 110 7.98 4.61 17.18
N TYR A 111 8.88 4.35 16.21
CA TYR A 111 10.21 4.96 16.24
C TYR A 111 10.23 6.42 15.78
N LEU A 112 9.55 6.77 14.68
CA LEU A 112 9.52 8.16 14.20
C LEU A 112 8.46 9.02 14.91
N PHE A 113 7.25 8.51 15.11
CA PHE A 113 6.15 9.29 15.72
C PHE A 113 6.00 9.10 17.23
N GLY A 114 6.73 8.17 17.86
CA GLY A 114 6.69 7.97 19.31
C GLY A 114 5.35 7.44 19.80
N GLU A 115 4.60 6.73 18.96
CA GLU A 115 3.27 6.22 19.32
C GLU A 115 3.34 5.17 20.45
N LYS A 116 2.29 5.14 21.29
CA LYS A 116 2.22 4.20 22.42
C LYS A 116 2.11 2.76 21.92
N PHE A 117 3.09 1.94 22.29
CA PHE A 117 3.13 0.52 21.95
C PHE A 117 2.86 -0.34 23.19
N ASN A 118 1.84 -1.19 23.14
CA ASN A 118 1.47 -2.07 24.24
C ASN A 118 1.75 -3.54 23.90
N LEU A 119 1.56 -4.42 24.87
CA LEU A 119 1.81 -5.86 24.73
C LEU A 119 0.97 -6.51 23.62
N TYR A 120 -0.26 -6.05 23.40
CA TYR A 120 -1.12 -6.59 22.33
C TYR A 120 -0.60 -6.22 20.94
N HIS A 121 -0.07 -5.00 20.77
CA HIS A 121 0.60 -4.62 19.52
C HIS A 121 1.85 -5.47 19.27
N LEU A 122 2.60 -5.81 20.34
CA LEU A 122 3.73 -6.74 20.22
C LEU A 122 3.29 -8.13 19.76
N PHE A 123 2.21 -8.67 20.32
CA PHE A 123 1.67 -9.97 19.88
C PHE A 123 1.22 -9.95 18.42
N SER A 124 0.65 -8.84 17.95
CA SER A 124 0.31 -8.67 16.52
C SER A 124 1.55 -8.69 15.63
N VAL A 125 2.62 -8.01 16.04
CA VAL A 125 3.91 -8.03 15.31
C VAL A 125 4.51 -9.44 15.27
N VAL A 126 4.55 -10.15 16.41
CA VAL A 126 5.06 -11.52 16.47
C VAL A 126 4.24 -12.44 15.57
N SER A 127 2.92 -12.31 15.59
CA SER A 127 2.02 -13.09 14.73
C SER A 127 2.27 -12.80 13.24
N ALA A 128 2.55 -11.55 12.89
CA ALA A 128 2.89 -11.18 11.53
C ALA A 128 4.22 -11.84 11.07
N VAL A 129 5.24 -11.86 11.93
CA VAL A 129 6.51 -12.56 11.65
C VAL A 129 6.28 -14.07 11.50
N LEU A 130 5.46 -14.68 12.36
CA LEU A 130 5.07 -16.10 12.22
C LEU A 130 4.38 -16.37 10.88
N ALA A 131 3.57 -15.44 10.39
CA ALA A 131 2.93 -15.56 9.07
C ALA A 131 3.95 -15.62 7.92
N ILE A 132 5.10 -14.93 8.01
CA ILE A 132 6.18 -15.06 7.02
C ILE A 132 6.75 -16.48 7.03
N LEU A 133 7.03 -17.02 8.22
CA LEU A 133 7.59 -18.36 8.36
C LEU A 133 6.64 -19.42 7.78
N LEU A 134 5.36 -19.32 8.12
CA LEU A 134 4.32 -20.20 7.59
C LEU A 134 4.15 -20.04 6.07
N PHE A 135 4.21 -18.81 5.55
CA PHE A 135 4.17 -18.57 4.11
C PHE A 135 5.33 -19.26 3.40
N HIS A 136 6.55 -19.16 3.94
CA HIS A 136 7.72 -19.81 3.36
C HIS A 136 7.59 -21.34 3.38
N LEU A 137 7.14 -21.93 4.49
CA LEU A 137 6.85 -23.36 4.60
C LEU A 137 5.75 -23.82 3.62
N GLY A 138 4.72 -22.99 3.41
CA GLY A 138 3.67 -23.26 2.44
C GLY A 138 4.19 -23.28 1.00
N GLN A 139 5.13 -22.40 0.65
CA GLN A 139 5.76 -22.38 -0.67
C GLN A 139 6.69 -23.57 -0.91
N THR A 140 7.35 -24.10 0.13
CA THR A 140 8.24 -25.26 0.00
C THR A 140 7.47 -26.59 -0.01
N THR A 141 6.33 -26.67 0.69
CA THR A 141 5.51 -27.89 0.79
C THR A 141 4.46 -28.00 -0.32
N GLY A 142 4.07 -26.88 -0.94
CA GLY A 142 3.09 -26.82 -2.03
C GLY A 142 3.63 -27.17 -3.43
N LYS A 143 4.75 -27.88 -3.51
CA LYS A 143 5.25 -28.52 -4.73
C LYS A 143 4.93 -30.00 -4.70
#